data_AF-A0A3C1LID5-F1
#
_entry.id   AF-A0A3C1LID5-F1
#
_cell.length_a   1.000
_cell.length_b   1.000
_cell.length_c   1.000
_cell.angle_alpha   90.00
_cell.angle_beta   90.00
_cell.angle_gamma   90.00
#
_symmetry.space_group_name_H-M   'P 1'
#
loop_
_entity.id
_entity.type
_entity.pdbx_description
1 polymer ?
#
loop_
_entity_poly.entity_id
_entity_poly.type
_entity_poly.pdbx_seq_one_letter_code
_entity_poly.pdbx_strand_id
1 'polypeptide(L)'
;PPIIVITITNLTVNAHKFFSFVSHMQSRLHFQAFQQHWQQHLQQGIHHEAIFIIAVSGGADSMALAHIMHRLFPERIVLAHVNYQLRQHESNNDAAAVHAWAKAQQIPIFYHVANTKQWAKNNGMGIQEAAP
;
A
#
# COMPACT_ATOMS: atom_id res chain seq x y z
N PRO A 1 -5.27 16.16 12.50
CA PRO A 1 -5.83 15.66 11.21
C PRO A 1 -6.27 14.19 11.35
N PRO A 2 -7.41 13.77 10.77
CA PRO A 2 -7.81 12.37 10.78
C PRO A 2 -6.82 11.52 9.98
N ILE A 3 -6.49 10.33 10.51
CA ILE A 3 -5.59 9.36 9.86
C ILE A 3 -6.45 8.30 9.17
N ILE A 4 -6.18 8.03 7.89
CA ILE A 4 -6.90 7.04 7.09
C ILE A 4 -5.91 5.96 6.67
N VAL A 5 -6.17 4.72 7.05
CA VAL A 5 -5.36 3.56 6.66
C VAL A 5 -5.96 2.93 5.41
N ILE A 6 -5.18 2.84 4.34
CA ILE A 6 -5.57 2.22 3.08
C ILE A 6 -4.76 0.95 2.87
N THR A 7 -5.47 -0.15 2.68
CA THR A 7 -4.93 -1.46 2.31
C THR A 7 -5.50 -1.89 0.96
N ILE A 8 -4.85 -2.82 0.26
CA ILE A 8 -5.42 -3.41 -0.97
C ILE A 8 -6.77 -4.07 -0.69
N THR A 9 -6.94 -4.71 0.48
CA THR A 9 -8.21 -5.28 0.90
C THR A 9 -9.33 -4.25 0.99
N ASN A 10 -9.05 -3.03 1.47
CA ASN A 10 -10.02 -1.92 1.45
C ASN A 10 -10.34 -1.38 0.05
N LEU A 11 -9.48 -1.60 -0.95
CA LEU A 11 -9.77 -1.29 -2.37
C LEU A 11 -10.56 -2.40 -3.06
N THR A 12 -10.62 -3.58 -2.46
CA THR A 12 -11.18 -4.79 -3.08
C THR A 12 -12.70 -4.71 -3.24
N VAL A 13 -13.37 -3.72 -2.62
CA VAL A 13 -14.78 -3.38 -2.89
C VAL A 13 -15.01 -3.06 -4.39
N ASN A 14 -13.95 -2.85 -5.20
CA ASN A 14 -14.03 -2.86 -6.66
C ASN A 14 -12.78 -3.44 -7.36
N ALA A 15 -12.28 -4.60 -6.91
CA ALA A 15 -11.07 -5.25 -7.45
C ALA A 15 -11.06 -5.44 -8.98
N HIS A 16 -12.22 -5.71 -9.59
CA HIS A 16 -12.33 -5.92 -11.04
C HIS A 16 -12.12 -4.62 -11.84
N LYS A 17 -12.53 -3.47 -11.30
CA LYS A 17 -12.26 -2.15 -11.89
C LYS A 17 -10.80 -1.74 -11.69
N PHE A 18 -10.21 -2.07 -10.54
CA PHE A 18 -8.80 -1.78 -10.26
C PHE A 18 -7.84 -2.56 -11.16
N PHE A 19 -8.07 -3.86 -11.37
CA PHE A 19 -7.22 -4.69 -12.24
C PHE A 19 -7.32 -4.31 -13.73
N SER A 20 -8.54 -3.98 -14.19
CA SER A 20 -8.75 -3.44 -15.54
C SER A 20 -8.08 -2.06 -15.69
N PHE A 21 -8.13 -1.22 -14.66
CA PHE A 21 -7.49 0.09 -14.63
C PHE A 21 -5.96 0.03 -14.69
N VAL A 22 -5.32 -0.80 -13.85
CA VAL A 22 -3.85 -0.95 -13.80
C VAL A 22 -3.30 -1.47 -15.14
N SER A 23 -4.01 -2.42 -15.76
CA SER A 23 -3.62 -2.98 -17.07
C SER A 23 -3.71 -1.98 -18.23
N HIS A 24 -4.47 -0.88 -18.08
CA HIS A 24 -4.74 0.10 -19.14
C HIS A 24 -4.18 1.50 -18.85
N MET A 25 -3.34 1.65 -17.81
CA MET A 25 -2.83 2.95 -17.36
C MET A 25 -1.66 3.45 -18.23
N GLN A 26 -1.93 3.78 -19.49
CA GLN A 26 -0.96 4.36 -20.41
C GLN A 26 -1.30 5.80 -20.87
N SER A 27 -2.48 6.35 -20.55
CA SER A 27 -2.91 7.69 -21.01
C SER A 27 -3.40 8.63 -19.90
N ARG A 28 -3.21 9.95 -20.08
CA ARG A 28 -3.57 11.02 -19.12
C ARG A 28 -5.08 11.09 -18.77
N LEU A 29 -5.95 10.63 -19.66
CA LEU A 29 -7.41 10.65 -19.51
C LEU A 29 -7.91 9.73 -18.39
N HIS A 30 -7.28 8.57 -18.22
CA HIS A 30 -7.76 7.55 -17.28
C HIS A 30 -7.42 7.92 -15.83
N PHE A 31 -6.30 8.62 -15.62
CA PHE A 31 -5.93 9.19 -14.32
C PHE A 31 -6.96 10.23 -13.83
N GLN A 32 -7.45 11.07 -14.75
CA GLN A 32 -8.48 12.07 -14.43
C GLN A 32 -9.82 11.41 -14.09
N ALA A 33 -10.22 10.36 -14.82
CA ALA A 33 -11.43 9.60 -14.51
C ALA A 33 -11.36 8.90 -13.15
N PHE A 34 -10.20 8.32 -12.80
CA PHE A 34 -9.94 7.77 -11.47
C PHE A 34 -10.07 8.86 -10.41
N GLN A 35 -9.40 10.00 -10.60
CA GLN A 35 -9.45 11.12 -9.66
C GLN A 35 -10.89 11.61 -9.43
N GLN A 36 -11.69 11.72 -10.49
CA GLN A 36 -13.10 12.09 -10.40
C GLN A 36 -13.93 11.06 -9.63
N HIS A 37 -13.75 9.76 -9.93
CA HIS A 37 -14.45 8.69 -9.23
C HIS A 37 -14.07 8.64 -7.74
N TRP A 38 -12.78 8.77 -7.41
CA TRP A 38 -12.26 8.83 -6.04
C TRP A 38 -12.81 10.04 -5.30
N GLN A 39 -12.81 11.23 -5.94
CA GLN A 39 -13.38 12.44 -5.37
C GLN A 39 -14.87 12.27 -5.07
N GLN A 40 -15.66 11.72 -6.00
CA GLN A 40 -17.09 11.54 -5.79
C GLN A 40 -17.42 10.55 -4.67
N HIS A 41 -16.69 9.44 -4.55
CA HIS A 41 -17.02 8.38 -3.59
C HIS A 41 -16.37 8.54 -2.21
N LEU A 42 -15.25 9.25 -2.08
CA LEU A 42 -14.55 9.41 -0.79
C LEU A 42 -14.80 10.76 -0.12
N GLN A 43 -15.29 11.77 -0.86
CA GLN A 43 -15.62 13.07 -0.25
C GLN A 43 -16.77 13.01 0.77
N GLN A 44 -17.57 11.95 0.79
CA GLN A 44 -18.63 11.82 1.80
C GLN A 44 -18.11 11.53 3.22
N GLY A 45 -16.78 11.40 3.42
CA GLY A 45 -16.21 11.23 4.76
C GLY A 45 -14.71 11.52 4.92
N ILE A 46 -13.96 11.79 3.86
CA ILE A 46 -12.52 12.08 3.95
C ILE A 46 -12.26 13.58 4.08
N HIS A 47 -11.75 13.98 5.26
CA HIS A 47 -11.37 15.37 5.53
C HIS A 47 -10.26 15.83 4.56
N HIS A 48 -10.30 17.11 4.16
CA HIS A 48 -9.31 17.71 3.27
C HIS A 48 -7.88 17.72 3.83
N GLU A 49 -7.74 17.48 5.14
CA GLU A 49 -6.45 17.43 5.85
C GLU A 49 -6.06 16.00 6.24
N ALA A 50 -6.81 14.98 5.82
CA ALA A 50 -6.54 13.61 6.20
C ALA A 50 -5.17 13.15 5.69
N ILE A 51 -4.43 12.41 6.51
CA ILE A 51 -3.17 11.75 6.10
C ILE A 51 -3.49 10.29 5.77
N PHE A 52 -3.00 9.83 4.63
CA PHE A 52 -3.16 8.46 4.15
C PHE A 52 -1.96 7.62 4.55
N ILE A 53 -2.20 6.57 5.32
CA ILE A 53 -1.22 5.51 5.58
C ILE A 53 -1.47 4.41 4.57
N ILE A 54 -0.51 4.18 3.67
CA ILE A 54 -0.60 3.15 2.63
C ILE A 54 0.18 1.92 3.09
N ALA A 55 -0.51 0.80 3.30
CA ALA A 55 0.14 -0.47 3.57
C ALA A 55 0.75 -1.02 2.27
N VAL A 56 2.07 -1.19 2.23
CA VAL A 56 2.84 -1.67 1.08
C VAL A 56 3.55 -2.97 1.43
N SER A 57 3.23 -4.05 0.73
CA SER A 57 3.89 -5.36 0.90
C SER A 57 5.18 -5.49 0.08
N GLY A 58 5.38 -4.60 -0.90
CA GLY A 58 6.46 -4.68 -1.90
C GLY A 58 6.03 -5.37 -3.19
N GLY A 59 4.86 -6.03 -3.21
CA GLY A 59 4.27 -6.57 -4.43
C GLY A 59 3.77 -5.48 -5.39
N ALA A 60 3.70 -5.82 -6.68
CA ALA A 60 3.36 -4.90 -7.77
C ALA A 60 2.07 -4.11 -7.52
N ASP A 61 1.00 -4.77 -7.05
CA ASP A 61 -0.28 -4.12 -6.79
C ASP A 61 -0.18 -3.06 -5.67
N SER A 62 0.54 -3.38 -4.60
CA SER A 62 0.71 -2.48 -3.45
C SER A 62 1.56 -1.26 -3.82
N MET A 63 2.59 -1.48 -4.62
CA MET A 63 3.43 -0.41 -5.13
C MET A 63 2.66 0.46 -6.12
N ALA A 64 1.91 -0.12 -7.05
CA ALA A 64 1.09 0.63 -8.00
C ALA A 64 0.09 1.55 -7.27
N LEU A 65 -0.58 1.04 -6.23
CA LEU A 65 -1.43 1.87 -5.37
C LEU A 65 -0.65 3.03 -4.73
N ALA A 66 0.50 2.76 -4.13
CA ALA A 66 1.31 3.79 -3.49
C ALA A 66 1.75 4.87 -4.49
N HIS A 67 2.11 4.49 -5.71
CA HIS A 67 2.42 5.40 -6.81
C HIS A 67 1.22 6.29 -7.19
N ILE A 68 0.03 5.70 -7.33
CA ILE A 68 -1.20 6.46 -7.65
C ILE A 68 -1.52 7.45 -6.53
N MET A 69 -1.48 7.00 -5.28
CA MET A 69 -1.79 7.82 -4.11
C MET A 69 -0.79 8.96 -3.93
N HIS A 70 0.51 8.70 -4.14
CA HIS A 70 1.54 9.75 -4.12
C HIS A 70 1.28 10.81 -5.18
N ARG A 71 0.88 10.40 -6.40
CA ARG A 71 0.60 11.34 -7.48
C ARG A 71 -0.63 12.23 -7.22
N LEU A 72 -1.63 11.69 -6.52
CA LEU A 72 -2.86 12.42 -6.18
C LEU A 72 -2.72 13.27 -4.93
N PHE A 73 -1.93 12.82 -3.96
CA PHE A 73 -1.82 13.40 -2.62
C PHE A 73 -0.36 13.44 -2.13
N PRO A 74 0.55 14.11 -2.85
CA PRO A 74 2.00 13.98 -2.66
C PRO A 74 2.47 14.31 -1.23
N GLU A 75 1.80 15.25 -0.56
CA GLU A 75 2.16 15.72 0.79
C GLU A 75 1.34 15.07 1.91
N ARG A 76 0.40 14.17 1.56
CA ARG A 76 -0.56 13.59 2.53
C ARG A 76 -0.46 12.08 2.61
N ILE A 77 0.67 11.50 2.19
CA ILE A 77 0.88 10.05 2.24
C ILE A 77 2.04 9.68 3.15
N VAL A 78 1.88 8.55 3.83
CA VAL A 78 2.90 7.86 4.62
C VAL A 78 2.83 6.38 4.25
N LEU A 79 3.98 5.73 4.09
CA LEU A 79 4.03 4.30 3.81
C LEU A 79 4.16 3.50 5.10
N ALA A 80 3.55 2.33 5.13
CA ALA A 80 3.75 1.33 6.17
C ALA A 80 4.10 -0.01 5.52
N HIS A 81 5.27 -0.56 5.86
CA HIS A 81 5.73 -1.85 5.36
C HIS A 81 6.08 -2.79 6.52
N VAL A 82 5.62 -4.04 6.42
CA VAL A 82 5.98 -5.11 7.35
C VAL A 82 6.72 -6.20 6.58
N ASN A 83 7.97 -6.43 6.95
CA ASN A 83 8.77 -7.54 6.43
C ASN A 83 8.58 -8.75 7.36
N TYR A 84 7.76 -9.71 6.92
CA TYR A 84 7.49 -10.95 7.65
C TYR A 84 8.60 -12.01 7.57
N GLN A 85 9.67 -11.77 6.79
CA GLN A 85 10.84 -12.66 6.65
C GLN A 85 10.53 -14.09 6.20
N LEU A 86 9.38 -14.30 5.55
CA LEU A 86 8.89 -15.61 5.12
C LEU A 86 9.79 -16.25 4.06
N ARG A 87 10.29 -15.43 3.13
CA ARG A 87 11.10 -15.86 1.97
C ARG A 87 12.54 -15.35 2.02
N GLN A 88 13.02 -15.04 3.23
CA GLN A 88 14.38 -14.59 3.50
C GLN A 88 14.86 -13.50 2.52
N HIS A 89 15.66 -13.87 1.52
CA HIS A 89 16.26 -12.96 0.55
C HIS A 89 15.23 -12.20 -0.28
N GLU A 90 14.13 -12.83 -0.69
CA GLU A 90 13.07 -12.14 -1.47
C GLU A 90 12.38 -11.07 -0.63
N SER A 91 12.03 -11.38 0.62
CA SER A 91 11.39 -10.42 1.53
C SER A 91 12.31 -9.21 1.83
N ASN A 92 13.62 -9.43 1.89
CA ASN A 92 14.59 -8.36 2.05
C ASN A 92 14.74 -7.50 0.79
N ASN A 93 14.67 -8.10 -0.40
CA ASN A 93 14.69 -7.38 -1.66
C ASN A 93 13.44 -6.50 -1.82
N ASP A 94 12.26 -7.04 -1.50
CA ASP A 94 10.99 -6.30 -1.50
C ASP A 94 11.07 -5.09 -0.55
N ALA A 95 11.53 -5.31 0.69
CA ALA A 95 11.73 -4.24 1.67
C ALA A 95 12.71 -3.16 1.18
N ALA A 96 13.82 -3.56 0.56
CA ALA A 96 14.82 -2.65 0.02
C ALA A 96 14.25 -1.81 -1.12
N ALA A 97 13.46 -2.40 -2.02
CA ALA A 97 12.81 -1.70 -3.12
C ALA A 97 11.80 -0.66 -2.62
N VAL A 98 10.95 -1.03 -1.65
CA VAL A 98 9.99 -0.09 -1.03
C VAL A 98 10.72 1.08 -0.37
N HIS A 99 11.77 0.80 0.40
CA HIS A 99 12.54 1.84 1.10
C HIS A 99 13.29 2.76 0.13
N ALA A 100 13.88 2.21 -0.93
CA ALA A 100 14.55 2.99 -1.97
C ALA A 100 13.57 3.92 -2.68
N TRP A 101 12.38 3.42 -3.03
CA TRP A 101 11.34 4.23 -3.65
C TRP A 101 10.84 5.35 -2.73
N ALA A 102 10.52 5.02 -1.47
CA ALA A 102 10.08 6.00 -0.48
C ALA A 102 11.10 7.14 -0.31
N LYS A 103 12.39 6.78 -0.20
CA LYS A 103 13.49 7.75 -0.10
C LYS A 103 13.59 8.64 -1.35
N ALA A 104 13.48 8.05 -2.54
CA ALA A 104 13.56 8.79 -3.80
C ALA A 104 12.42 9.80 -3.98
N GLN A 105 11.24 9.49 -3.45
CA GLN A 105 10.05 10.35 -3.50
C GLN A 105 9.89 11.23 -2.25
N GLN A 106 10.83 11.15 -1.29
CA GLN A 106 10.79 11.86 -0.01
C GLN A 106 9.51 11.57 0.82
N ILE A 107 8.98 10.35 0.69
CA ILE A 107 7.78 9.91 1.41
C ILE A 107 8.21 9.31 2.77
N PRO A 108 7.62 9.73 3.90
CA PRO A 108 7.84 9.08 5.18
C PRO A 108 7.42 7.61 5.14
N ILE A 109 8.24 6.72 5.69
CA ILE A 109 7.96 5.28 5.74
C ILE A 109 8.18 4.72 7.15
N PHE A 110 7.17 4.03 7.65
CA PHE A 110 7.28 3.15 8.82
C PHE A 110 7.60 1.73 8.36
N TYR A 111 8.63 1.15 8.93
CA TYR A 111 9.13 -0.18 8.59
C TYR A 111 9.21 -1.04 9.84
N HIS A 112 8.63 -2.25 9.78
CA HIS A 112 8.71 -3.23 10.85
C HIS A 112 9.22 -4.57 10.31
N VAL A 113 10.11 -5.22 11.05
CA VAL A 113 10.55 -6.59 10.76
C VAL A 113 9.88 -7.52 11.76
N ALA A 114 8.97 -8.36 11.28
CA ALA A 114 8.25 -9.29 12.14
C ALA A 114 9.06 -10.57 12.35
N ASN A 115 9.14 -11.05 13.59
CA ASN A 115 9.75 -12.35 13.90
C ASN A 115 8.72 -13.48 13.72
N THR A 116 8.22 -13.59 12.50
CA THR A 116 7.08 -14.45 12.14
C THR A 116 7.35 -15.93 12.41
N LYS A 117 8.59 -16.39 12.23
CA LYS A 117 9.00 -17.76 12.52
C LYS A 117 8.92 -18.09 14.01
N GLN A 118 9.38 -17.18 14.87
CA GLN A 118 9.28 -17.36 16.32
C GLN A 118 7.83 -17.29 16.80
N TRP A 119 7.04 -16.39 16.22
CA TRP A 119 5.62 -16.26 16.55
C TRP A 119 4.82 -17.52 16.15
N ALA A 120 5.03 -18.04 14.93
CA ALA A 120 4.42 -19.29 14.47
C ALA A 120 4.76 -20.46 15.39
N LYS A 121 6.05 -20.59 15.76
CA LYS A 121 6.53 -21.63 16.67
C LYS A 121 5.91 -21.53 18.07
N ASN A 122 5.80 -20.32 18.61
CA ASN A 122 5.27 -20.08 19.95
C ASN A 122 3.75 -20.31 20.05
N ASN A 123 3.02 -20.16 18.94
CA ASN A 123 1.56 -20.27 18.90
C ASN A 123 1.06 -21.58 18.25
N GLY A 124 1.96 -22.47 17.83
CA GLY A 124 1.59 -23.73 17.17
C GLY A 124 0.90 -23.54 15.82
N MET A 125 1.14 -22.40 15.16
CA MET A 125 0.47 -22.01 13.91
C MET A 125 1.36 -22.29 12.70
N GLY A 126 0.74 -22.53 11.54
CA GLY A 126 1.44 -22.54 10.27
C GLY A 126 2.10 -21.18 9.97
N ILE A 127 3.24 -21.19 9.30
CA ILE A 127 3.99 -19.95 8.96
C ILE A 127 3.16 -18.94 8.15
N GLN A 128 2.21 -19.43 7.34
CA GLN A 128 1.28 -18.57 6.57
C GLN A 128 0.18 -17.96 7.44
N GLU A 129 -0.27 -18.67 8.48
CA GLU A 129 -1.26 -18.17 9.45
C GLU A 129 -0.64 -17.14 10.40
N ALA A 130 0.69 -17.21 10.57
CA ALA A 130 1.47 -16.27 11.37
C ALA A 130 1.80 -14.94 10.71
N ALA A 131 1.55 -14.81 9.40
CA ALA A 131 1.72 -13.58 8.63
C ALA A 131 0.35 -13.04 8.20
N PRO A 132 -0.34 -12.26 9.06
CA PRO A 132 -1.64 -11.68 8.76
C PRO A 132 -1.59 -10.53 7.74
#